data_AF-A0A9P6Y823-F1
#
_entry.id   AF-A0A9P6Y823-F1
#
_cell.length_a   1.000
_cell.length_b   1.000
_cell.length_c   1.000
_cell.angle_alpha   90.00
_cell.angle_beta   90.00
_cell.angle_gamma   90.00
#
_symmetry.space_group_name_H-M   'P 1'
#
loop_
_entity.id
_entity.type
_entity.pdbx_description
1 polymer ?
#
loop_
_entity_poly.entity_id
_entity_poly.type
_entity_poly.pdbx_seq_one_letter_code
_entity_poly.pdbx_strand_id
1 'polypeptide(L)'
;MANREASPPVISDEKLKKKEVDDKKEEETNEEKNIDDLIDMSTFDQLLDMDDEDDHEFSYSIVLNYFEQAETTFKDMDEALEKKDLSELSRLGHFLKGSSAAIGLKKVKATCEKIQNVGNNQGEEGELNDEEALKGIATLLPQVKKEYSEAEEYLKNFYDVQDAR
;
A
#
# COMPACT_ATOMS: atom_id res chain seq x y z
N MET A 1 5.45 -21.55 74.26
CA MET A 1 6.75 -21.48 73.54
C MET A 1 6.91 -22.74 72.70
N ALA A 2 7.26 -22.57 71.42
CA ALA A 2 7.79 -23.56 70.46
C ALA A 2 6.88 -24.69 69.91
N ASN A 3 6.27 -24.39 68.74
CA ASN A 3 6.25 -25.13 67.45
C ASN A 3 6.67 -26.61 67.35
N ARG A 4 5.87 -27.39 66.60
CA ARG A 4 6.17 -28.12 65.32
C ARG A 4 5.23 -29.32 65.18
N GLU A 5 4.18 -29.23 64.36
CA GLU A 5 4.11 -29.50 62.91
C GLU A 5 4.38 -30.96 62.52
N ALA A 6 3.40 -31.48 61.77
CA ALA A 6 3.15 -32.87 61.45
C ALA A 6 3.94 -33.38 60.22
N SER A 7 3.94 -34.70 60.10
CA SER A 7 4.65 -35.56 59.14
C SER A 7 4.13 -35.52 57.68
N PRO A 8 4.88 -36.13 56.73
CA PRO A 8 4.85 -35.89 55.27
C PRO A 8 3.99 -36.99 54.54
N PRO A 9 3.83 -37.06 53.19
CA PRO A 9 4.89 -37.20 52.18
C PRO A 9 4.71 -36.38 50.88
N VAL A 10 5.84 -36.31 50.17
CA VAL A 10 6.05 -35.78 48.82
C VAL A 10 5.39 -36.71 47.79
N ILE A 11 4.63 -36.15 46.82
CA ILE A 11 4.49 -36.57 45.40
C ILE A 11 3.71 -35.45 44.68
N SER A 12 4.25 -34.90 43.60
CA SER A 12 3.57 -34.87 42.29
C SER A 12 4.42 -34.16 41.23
N ASP A 13 5.06 -35.00 40.42
CA ASP A 13 5.17 -34.93 38.96
C ASP A 13 5.54 -33.58 38.31
N GLU A 14 6.83 -33.44 38.00
CA GLU A 14 7.30 -32.67 36.84
C GLU A 14 6.63 -33.20 35.56
N LYS A 15 5.68 -32.44 35.02
CA LYS A 15 5.18 -32.65 33.66
C LYS A 15 5.71 -31.52 32.77
N LEU A 16 6.74 -31.87 31.99
CA LEU A 16 7.23 -31.10 30.85
C LEU A 16 6.05 -30.65 29.98
N LYS A 17 5.80 -29.34 29.95
CA LYS A 17 4.93 -28.71 28.95
C LYS A 17 5.79 -28.45 27.70
N LYS A 18 5.74 -29.38 26.75
CA LYS A 18 6.18 -29.12 25.37
C LYS A 18 5.27 -28.02 24.82
N LYS A 19 5.88 -26.86 24.52
CA LYS A 19 5.27 -25.78 23.76
C LYS A 19 5.34 -26.22 22.30
N GLU A 20 4.25 -26.76 21.77
CA GLU A 20 4.07 -26.87 20.33
C GLU A 20 3.97 -25.45 19.79
N VAL A 21 4.98 -25.07 19.01
CA VAL A 21 4.99 -23.86 18.21
C VAL A 21 4.16 -24.19 16.97
N ASP A 22 2.98 -23.58 16.91
CA ASP A 22 2.09 -23.55 15.75
C ASP A 22 2.83 -22.73 14.67
N ASP A 23 3.64 -23.42 13.87
CA ASP A 23 4.28 -22.88 12.67
C ASP A 23 3.19 -22.79 11.58
N LYS A 24 2.35 -21.75 11.69
CA LYS A 24 1.52 -21.32 10.58
C LYS A 24 2.41 -20.62 9.58
N LYS A 25 2.98 -21.45 8.72
CA LYS A 25 3.48 -21.08 7.41
C LYS A 25 2.33 -20.40 6.68
N GLU A 26 2.33 -19.07 6.66
CA GLU A 26 1.50 -18.30 5.75
C GLU A 26 1.93 -18.73 4.34
N GLU A 27 1.00 -19.37 3.64
CA GLU A 27 1.14 -19.66 2.22
C GLU A 27 1.16 -18.29 1.51
N GLU A 28 2.37 -17.75 1.32
CA GLU A 28 2.63 -16.76 0.30
C GLU A 28 2.22 -17.39 -1.03
N THR A 29 1.00 -17.11 -1.45
CA THR A 29 0.59 -17.28 -2.84
C THR A 29 1.45 -16.33 -3.64
N ASN A 30 2.57 -16.87 -4.15
CA ASN A 30 3.37 -16.26 -5.20
C ASN A 30 2.52 -16.22 -6.47
N GLU A 31 1.53 -15.31 -6.48
CA GLU A 31 1.01 -14.79 -7.73
C GLU A 31 2.20 -14.07 -8.36
N GLU A 32 2.71 -14.59 -9.48
CA GLU A 32 3.65 -13.86 -10.32
C GLU A 32 2.97 -12.55 -10.72
N LYS A 33 3.18 -11.49 -9.95
CA LYS A 33 2.65 -10.15 -10.23
C LYS A 33 3.25 -9.74 -11.57
N ASN A 34 2.40 -9.66 -12.60
CA ASN A 34 2.84 -9.27 -13.92
C ASN A 34 3.33 -7.81 -13.88
N ILE A 35 4.63 -7.60 -14.09
CA ILE A 35 5.28 -6.29 -14.04
C ILE A 35 4.64 -5.33 -15.07
N ASP A 36 4.25 -5.86 -16.24
CA ASP A 36 3.58 -5.08 -17.28
C ASP A 36 2.22 -4.53 -16.84
N ASP A 37 1.59 -5.15 -15.83
CA ASP A 37 0.33 -4.65 -15.26
C ASP A 37 0.57 -3.61 -14.17
N LEU A 38 1.76 -3.58 -13.57
CA LEU A 38 2.12 -2.68 -12.48
C LEU A 38 2.68 -1.34 -13.00
N ILE A 39 3.64 -1.43 -13.93
CA ILE A 39 4.42 -0.30 -14.45
C ILE A 39 4.20 -0.14 -15.95
N ASP A 40 3.98 1.10 -16.38
CA ASP A 40 4.15 1.50 -17.76
C ASP A 40 5.63 1.69 -18.05
N MET A 41 6.29 0.60 -18.45
CA MET A 41 7.72 0.63 -18.78
C MET A 41 8.05 1.68 -19.83
N SER A 42 7.15 2.00 -20.77
CA SER A 42 7.42 3.07 -21.74
C SER A 42 7.53 4.46 -21.11
N THR A 43 6.74 4.72 -20.06
CA THR A 43 6.81 5.97 -19.29
C THR A 43 7.98 5.94 -18.31
N PHE A 44 8.21 4.79 -17.68
CA PHE A 44 9.29 4.63 -16.72
C PHE A 44 10.66 4.70 -17.40
N ASP A 45 10.84 4.07 -18.57
CA ASP A 45 12.07 4.16 -19.38
C ASP A 45 12.35 5.62 -19.79
N GLN A 46 11.32 6.41 -20.13
CA GLN A 46 11.49 7.84 -20.40
C GLN A 46 11.98 8.63 -19.18
N LEU A 47 11.60 8.22 -17.97
CA LEU A 47 12.11 8.81 -16.73
C LEU A 47 13.56 8.39 -16.49
N LEU A 48 13.91 7.13 -16.76
CA LEU A 48 15.29 6.63 -16.67
C LEU A 48 16.21 7.28 -17.70
N ASP A 49 15.72 7.57 -18.92
CA ASP A 49 16.47 8.26 -19.98
C ASP A 49 16.85 9.71 -19.58
N MET A 50 16.29 10.24 -18.49
CA MET A 50 16.67 11.55 -17.93
C MET A 50 17.83 11.47 -16.93
N ASP A 51 18.24 10.27 -16.52
CA ASP A 51 19.42 10.07 -15.70
C ASP A 51 20.71 10.31 -16.51
N ASP A 52 21.80 10.67 -15.83
CA ASP A 52 23.13 10.69 -16.44
C ASP A 52 23.65 9.25 -16.61
N GLU A 53 24.52 9.00 -17.59
CA GLU A 53 24.86 7.64 -18.10
C GLU A 53 25.31 6.60 -17.06
N ASP A 54 25.73 7.02 -15.86
CA ASP A 54 26.38 6.17 -14.86
C ASP A 54 25.62 6.04 -13.52
N ASP A 55 24.46 6.69 -13.35
CA ASP A 55 23.63 6.51 -12.14
C ASP A 55 22.13 6.63 -12.38
N HIS A 56 21.34 6.42 -11.33
CA HIS A 56 19.88 6.61 -11.34
C HIS A 56 19.43 7.68 -10.34
N GLU A 57 20.30 8.66 -10.03
CA GLU A 57 20.05 9.61 -8.94
C GLU A 57 18.80 10.46 -9.21
N PHE A 58 18.62 10.93 -10.45
CA PHE A 58 17.49 11.78 -10.80
C PHE A 58 16.18 11.02 -10.73
N SER A 59 16.05 9.90 -11.44
CA SER A 59 14.83 9.10 -11.47
C SER A 59 14.47 8.57 -10.08
N TYR A 60 15.46 8.15 -9.29
CA TYR A 60 15.25 7.73 -7.90
C TYR A 60 14.74 8.87 -7.03
N SER A 61 15.28 10.08 -7.17
CA SER A 61 14.80 11.26 -6.42
C SER A 61 13.33 11.58 -6.74
N ILE A 62 12.90 11.41 -7.99
CA ILE A 62 11.51 11.60 -8.41
C ILE A 62 10.61 10.53 -7.77
N VAL A 63 11.06 9.28 -7.74
CA VAL A 63 10.32 8.16 -7.13
C VAL A 63 10.21 8.33 -5.61
N LEU A 64 11.26 8.75 -4.91
CA LEU A 64 11.22 9.04 -3.48
C LEU A 64 10.22 10.16 -3.15
N ASN A 65 10.27 11.27 -3.91
CA ASN A 65 9.32 12.37 -3.76
C ASN A 65 7.87 11.90 -3.99
N TYR A 66 7.66 10.97 -4.93
CA TYR A 66 6.35 10.39 -5.16
C TYR A 66 5.86 9.57 -3.95
N PHE A 67 6.71 8.77 -3.31
CA PHE A 67 6.31 8.00 -2.12
C PHE A 67 5.80 8.90 -0.99
N GLU A 68 6.55 9.97 -0.67
CA GLU A 68 6.14 10.94 0.34
C GLU A 68 4.81 11.63 -0.01
N GLN A 69 4.64 11.98 -1.28
CA GLN A 69 3.42 12.58 -1.79
C GLN A 69 2.23 11.63 -1.71
N ALA A 70 2.41 10.36 -2.09
CA ALA A 70 1.38 9.34 -2.05
C ALA A 70 0.91 9.07 -0.62
N GLU A 71 1.84 8.87 0.32
CA GLU A 71 1.51 8.67 1.73
C GLU A 71 0.74 9.83 2.34
N THR A 72 1.15 11.06 2.04
CA THR A 72 0.46 12.27 2.51
C THR A 72 -0.93 12.36 1.91
N THR A 73 -1.05 12.16 0.59
CA THR A 73 -2.32 12.21 -0.11
C THR A 73 -3.30 11.15 0.39
N PHE A 74 -2.83 9.94 0.70
CA PHE A 74 -3.68 8.89 1.25
C PHE A 74 -4.23 9.22 2.63
N LYS A 75 -3.43 9.87 3.50
CA LYS A 75 -3.90 10.37 4.80
C LYS A 75 -4.97 11.44 4.60
N ASP A 76 -4.74 12.39 3.69
CA ASP A 76 -5.71 13.44 3.37
C ASP A 76 -7.01 12.86 2.79
N MET A 77 -6.91 11.80 1.96
CA MET A 77 -8.08 11.09 1.44
C MET A 77 -8.87 10.37 2.54
N ASP A 78 -8.20 9.73 3.51
CA ASP A 78 -8.89 9.12 4.65
C ASP A 78 -9.66 10.18 5.44
N GLU A 79 -9.02 11.32 5.73
CA GLU A 79 -9.67 12.42 6.43
C GLU A 79 -10.85 13.02 5.66
N ALA A 80 -10.70 13.20 4.34
CA ALA A 80 -11.76 13.70 3.48
C ALA A 80 -12.94 12.71 3.44
N LEU A 81 -12.67 11.41 3.43
CA LEU A 81 -13.70 10.37 3.48
C LEU A 81 -14.46 10.38 4.80
N GLU A 82 -13.76 10.54 5.94
CA GLU A 82 -14.40 10.70 7.25
C GLU A 82 -15.29 11.95 7.32
N LYS A 83 -14.82 13.06 6.74
CA LYS A 83 -15.57 14.33 6.63
C LYS A 83 -16.66 14.29 5.57
N LYS A 84 -16.73 13.22 4.76
CA LYS A 84 -17.63 13.05 3.61
C LYS A 84 -17.47 14.14 2.55
N ASP A 85 -16.25 14.61 2.35
CA ASP A 85 -15.91 15.68 1.40
C ASP A 85 -15.59 15.10 0.02
N LEU A 86 -16.62 14.90 -0.79
CA LEU A 86 -16.50 14.36 -2.15
C LEU A 86 -15.67 15.25 -3.08
N SER A 87 -15.78 16.57 -2.92
CA SER A 87 -15.00 17.53 -3.72
C SER A 87 -13.51 17.40 -3.43
N GLU A 88 -13.14 17.26 -2.16
CA GLU A 88 -11.74 17.09 -1.77
C GLU A 88 -11.20 15.72 -2.20
N LEU A 89 -12.00 14.65 -2.04
CA LEU A 89 -11.65 13.32 -2.55
C LEU A 89 -11.40 13.33 -4.06
N SER A 90 -12.24 14.03 -4.82
CA SER A 90 -12.06 14.22 -6.27
C SER A 90 -10.75 14.94 -6.60
N ARG A 91 -10.47 16.03 -5.89
CA ARG A 91 -9.24 16.83 -6.07
C ARG A 91 -7.99 16.02 -5.75
N LEU A 92 -7.98 15.29 -4.63
CA LEU A 92 -6.86 14.43 -4.22
C LEU A 92 -6.67 13.27 -5.20
N GLY A 93 -7.76 12.67 -5.69
CA GLY A 93 -7.73 11.64 -6.74
C GLY A 93 -7.09 12.16 -8.02
N HIS A 94 -7.48 13.35 -8.47
CA HIS A 94 -6.89 14.01 -9.63
C HIS A 94 -5.39 14.29 -9.45
N PHE A 95 -5.02 14.81 -8.28
CA PHE A 95 -3.64 15.13 -7.95
C PHE A 95 -2.74 13.89 -8.02
N LEU A 96 -3.11 12.81 -7.31
CA LEU A 96 -2.32 11.59 -7.27
C LEU A 96 -2.35 10.83 -8.60
N LYS A 97 -3.44 10.92 -9.38
CA LYS A 97 -3.49 10.42 -10.76
C LYS A 97 -2.40 11.04 -11.62
N GLY A 98 -2.24 12.36 -11.53
CA GLY A 98 -1.26 13.11 -12.32
C GLY A 98 0.17 12.70 -12.02
N SER A 99 0.54 12.62 -10.73
CA SER A 99 1.89 12.22 -10.33
C SER A 99 2.15 10.73 -10.59
N SER A 100 1.17 9.85 -10.35
CA SER A 100 1.29 8.42 -10.66
C SER A 100 1.51 8.16 -12.15
N ALA A 101 0.86 8.97 -13.01
CA ALA A 101 1.04 8.89 -14.45
C ALA A 101 2.44 9.30 -14.89
N ALA A 102 3.09 10.24 -14.21
CA ALA A 102 4.43 10.73 -14.57
C ALA A 102 5.54 9.69 -14.33
N ILE A 103 5.33 8.75 -13.40
CA ILE A 103 6.28 7.68 -13.08
C ILE A 103 5.81 6.29 -13.58
N GLY A 104 4.70 6.24 -14.32
CA GLY A 104 4.21 5.01 -14.95
C GLY A 104 3.41 4.05 -14.07
N LEU A 105 2.90 4.44 -12.90
CA LEU A 105 2.11 3.53 -12.05
C LEU A 105 0.69 3.31 -12.59
N LYS A 106 0.50 2.28 -13.44
CA LYS A 106 -0.72 2.03 -14.21
C LYS A 106 -1.96 1.87 -13.33
N LYS A 107 -1.92 0.94 -12.38
CA LYS A 107 -3.07 0.62 -11.52
C LYS A 107 -3.43 1.79 -10.60
N VAL A 108 -2.42 2.38 -9.95
CA VAL A 108 -2.62 3.54 -9.07
C VAL A 108 -3.26 4.69 -9.83
N LYS A 109 -2.72 5.03 -11.01
CA LYS A 109 -3.31 6.06 -11.91
C LYS A 109 -4.78 5.75 -12.22
N ALA A 110 -5.10 4.52 -12.62
CA ALA A 110 -6.45 4.12 -13.01
C ALA A 110 -7.43 4.21 -11.83
N THR A 111 -7.04 3.74 -10.64
CA THR A 111 -7.89 3.79 -9.46
C THR A 111 -8.05 5.22 -8.94
N CYS A 112 -7.01 6.06 -9.00
CA CYS A 112 -7.10 7.49 -8.71
C CYS A 112 -8.06 8.22 -9.68
N GLU A 113 -8.09 7.85 -10.95
CA GLU A 113 -9.07 8.35 -11.91
C GLU A 113 -10.50 7.93 -11.55
N LYS A 114 -10.71 6.70 -11.07
CA LYS A 114 -12.01 6.29 -10.55
C LYS A 114 -12.41 7.08 -9.31
N ILE A 115 -11.49 7.32 -8.36
CA ILE A 115 -11.74 8.16 -7.18
C ILE A 115 -12.12 9.58 -7.60
N GLN A 116 -11.39 10.17 -8.56
CA GLN A 116 -11.71 11.47 -9.13
C GLN A 116 -13.15 11.53 -9.66
N ASN A 117 -13.52 10.58 -10.52
CA ASN A 117 -14.84 10.57 -11.16
C ASN A 117 -15.96 10.31 -10.14
N VAL A 118 -15.78 9.32 -9.26
CA VAL A 118 -16.76 9.00 -8.21
C VAL A 118 -16.92 10.18 -7.24
N GLY A 119 -15.85 10.89 -6.90
CA GLY A 119 -15.90 12.12 -6.11
C GLY A 119 -16.64 13.28 -6.79
N ASN A 120 -16.78 13.25 -8.12
CA ASN A 120 -17.63 14.16 -8.89
C ASN A 120 -19.04 13.60 -9.13
N ASN A 121 -19.45 12.57 -8.37
CA ASN A 121 -20.73 11.87 -8.54
C ASN A 121 -20.86 11.19 -9.92
N GLN A 122 -19.75 10.80 -10.56
CA GLN A 122 -19.73 10.13 -11.85
C GLN A 122 -19.30 8.67 -11.69
N GLY A 123 -20.29 7.76 -11.73
CA GLY A 123 -20.07 6.32 -11.73
C GLY A 123 -19.90 5.75 -13.14
N GLU A 124 -19.58 4.46 -13.24
CA GLU A 124 -19.43 3.76 -14.52
C GLU A 124 -20.77 3.60 -15.26
N GLU A 125 -21.88 3.45 -14.53
CA GLU A 125 -23.24 3.24 -15.07
C GLU A 125 -24.09 4.53 -15.14
N GLY A 126 -23.57 5.67 -14.66
CA GLY A 126 -24.29 6.93 -14.61
C GLY A 126 -23.92 7.80 -13.41
N GLU A 127 -24.74 8.82 -13.18
CA GLU A 127 -24.60 9.74 -12.05
C GLU A 127 -24.93 9.02 -10.72
N LEU A 128 -24.13 9.29 -9.69
CA LEU A 128 -24.25 8.71 -8.36
C LEU A 128 -24.80 9.75 -7.38
N ASN A 129 -25.60 9.33 -6.41
CA ASN A 129 -25.82 10.18 -5.24
C ASN A 129 -24.62 10.15 -4.27
N ASP A 130 -24.58 11.08 -3.32
CA ASP A 130 -23.43 11.21 -2.41
C ASP A 130 -23.18 9.95 -1.57
N GLU A 131 -24.22 9.23 -1.15
CA GLU A 131 -24.06 8.00 -0.37
C GLU A 131 -23.43 6.88 -1.19
N GLU A 132 -23.83 6.75 -2.46
CA GLU A 132 -23.25 5.80 -3.41
C GLU A 132 -21.79 6.15 -3.71
N ALA A 133 -21.49 7.44 -3.92
CA ALA A 133 -20.15 7.93 -4.18
C ALA A 133 -19.21 7.65 -3.00
N LEU A 134 -19.63 8.00 -1.78
CA LEU A 134 -18.85 7.75 -0.56
C LEU A 134 -18.60 6.26 -0.35
N LYS A 135 -19.60 5.40 -0.58
CA LYS A 135 -19.45 3.95 -0.50
C LYS A 135 -18.48 3.43 -1.56
N GLY A 136 -18.56 3.94 -2.78
CA GLY A 136 -17.61 3.62 -3.85
C GLY A 136 -16.18 3.97 -3.47
N ILE A 137 -15.95 5.20 -3.02
CA ILE A 137 -14.60 5.65 -2.60
C ILE A 137 -14.08 4.85 -1.40
N ALA A 138 -14.95 4.49 -0.45
CA ALA A 138 -14.57 3.63 0.67
C ALA A 138 -14.07 2.23 0.23
N THR A 139 -14.44 1.77 -0.97
CA THR A 139 -13.89 0.54 -1.57
C THR A 139 -12.63 0.79 -2.41
N LEU A 140 -12.57 1.93 -3.12
CA LEU A 140 -11.44 2.29 -3.98
C LEU A 140 -10.19 2.69 -3.17
N LEU A 141 -10.37 3.31 -2.00
CA LEU A 141 -9.24 3.83 -1.21
C LEU A 141 -8.34 2.71 -0.65
N PRO A 142 -8.85 1.60 -0.08
CA PRO A 142 -8.03 0.44 0.24
C PRO A 142 -7.39 -0.21 -1.00
N GLN A 143 -8.11 -0.23 -2.13
CA GLN A 143 -7.60 -0.80 -3.38
C GLN A 143 -6.36 -0.02 -3.87
N VAL A 144 -6.45 1.30 -3.99
CA VAL A 144 -5.33 2.13 -4.48
C VAL A 144 -4.12 2.05 -3.55
N LYS A 145 -4.34 1.94 -2.23
CA LYS A 145 -3.26 1.75 -1.24
C LYS A 145 -2.55 0.41 -1.43
N LYS A 146 -3.29 -0.66 -1.74
CA LYS A 146 -2.71 -1.96 -2.07
C LYS A 146 -1.90 -1.89 -3.38
N GLU A 147 -2.48 -1.32 -4.43
CA GLU A 147 -1.81 -1.13 -5.72
C GLU A 147 -0.54 -0.28 -5.60
N TYR A 148 -0.58 0.75 -4.76
CA TYR A 148 0.59 1.55 -4.42
C TYR A 148 1.66 0.72 -3.71
N SER A 149 1.29 -0.08 -2.70
CA SER A 149 2.25 -0.93 -1.98
C SER A 149 2.95 -1.94 -2.89
N GLU A 150 2.22 -2.53 -3.85
CA GLU A 150 2.81 -3.41 -4.86
C GLU A 150 3.81 -2.68 -5.75
N ALA A 151 3.47 -1.46 -6.19
CA ALA A 151 4.34 -0.62 -7.01
C ALA A 151 5.58 -0.12 -6.25
N GLU A 152 5.40 0.28 -5.01
CA GLU A 152 6.46 0.74 -4.12
C GLU A 152 7.48 -0.38 -3.85
N GLU A 153 7.01 -1.59 -3.56
CA GLU A 153 7.88 -2.77 -3.38
C GLU A 153 8.72 -3.04 -4.63
N TYR A 154 8.09 -3.02 -5.81
CA TYR A 154 8.80 -3.20 -7.07
C TYR A 154 9.87 -2.12 -7.30
N LEU A 155 9.52 -0.85 -7.13
CA LEU A 155 10.44 0.26 -7.35
C LEU A 155 11.59 0.24 -6.36
N LYS A 156 11.34 -0.03 -5.07
CA LYS A 156 12.42 -0.19 -4.06
C LYS A 156 13.38 -1.30 -4.48
N ASN A 157 12.87 -2.46 -4.88
CA ASN A 157 13.71 -3.56 -5.36
C ASN A 157 14.48 -3.20 -6.64
N PHE A 158 13.88 -2.44 -7.56
CA PHE A 158 14.54 -1.98 -8.78
C PHE A 158 15.77 -1.13 -8.45
N TYR A 159 15.64 -0.13 -7.57
CA TYR A 159 16.75 0.77 -7.21
C TYR A 159 17.76 0.12 -6.26
N ASP A 160 17.34 -0.72 -5.31
CA ASP A 160 18.26 -1.46 -4.39
C ASP A 160 19.19 -2.42 -5.16
N VAL A 161 18.70 -3.04 -6.25
CA VAL A 161 19.51 -3.94 -7.09
C VAL A 161 20.58 -3.18 -7.88
N GLN A 162 20.37 -1.89 -8.17
CA GLN A 162 21.34 -1.07 -8.90
C GLN A 162 22.42 -0.50 -7.97
N ASP A 163 22.07 -0.11 -6.74
CA ASP A 163 23.06 0.31 -5.72
C ASP A 163 24.07 -0.81 -5.35
N ALA A 164 23.71 -2.07 -5.59
CA ALA A 164 24.55 -3.23 -5.32
C ALA A 164 25.49 -3.64 -6.48
N ARG A 165 25.43 -2.96 -7.64
CA ARG A 165 26.23 -3.26 -8.84
C ARG A 165 27.41 -2.31 -9.01
#